data_AF-A0A7W3J7P0-F1
#
_entry.id   AF-A0A7W3J7P0-F1
#
_cell.length_a   1.000
_cell.length_b   1.000
_cell.length_c   1.000
_cell.angle_alpha   90.00
_cell.angle_beta   90.00
_cell.angle_gamma   90.00
#
_symmetry.space_group_name_H-M   'P 1'
#
loop_
_entity.id
_entity.type
_entity.pdbx_description
1 polymer ?
#
loop_
_entity_poly.entity_id
_entity_poly.type
_entity_poly.pdbx_seq_one_letter_code
_entity_poly.pdbx_strand_id
1 'polypeptide(L)'
;MTVPKLLETTPGRFSLLLHAGTTPVDALVEELGHEPNGYFWEGVARRLVATEDPSLENRFNYDPEGDMFCAYGEDQAALEALGELMAGVAMDSSRMRSLVAAADADGFIFDD
;
A
#
# COMPACT_ATOMS: atom_id res chain seq x y z
N MET A 1 -7.71 11.00 8.15
CA MET A 1 -7.29 9.67 8.60
C MET A 1 -8.08 8.64 7.83
N THR A 2 -7.47 8.05 6.81
CA THR A 2 -8.13 7.17 5.84
C THR A 2 -7.44 5.81 5.86
N VAL A 3 -8.25 4.75 5.75
CA VAL A 3 -7.80 3.37 5.50
C VAL A 3 -8.08 3.01 4.04
N PRO A 4 -7.40 2.00 3.47
CA PRO A 4 -7.72 1.50 2.14
C PRO A 4 -9.20 1.14 2.01
N LYS A 5 -9.81 1.48 0.88
CA LYS A 5 -11.21 1.20 0.58
C LYS A 5 -11.32 0.36 -0.67
N LEU A 6 -11.98 -0.79 -0.56
CA LEU A 6 -12.34 -1.61 -1.71
C LEU A 6 -13.67 -1.12 -2.29
N LEU A 7 -13.72 -0.98 -3.61
CA LEU A 7 -14.89 -0.55 -4.36
C LEU A 7 -15.06 -1.46 -5.57
N GLU A 8 -16.28 -1.89 -5.86
CA GLU A 8 -16.60 -2.47 -7.17
C GLU A 8 -16.82 -1.32 -8.16
N THR A 9 -15.94 -1.20 -9.17
CA THR A 9 -15.97 -0.10 -10.13
C THR A 9 -16.85 -0.41 -11.33
N THR A 10 -16.86 -1.68 -11.74
CA THR A 10 -17.79 -2.26 -12.72
C THR A 10 -18.08 -3.71 -12.31
N PRO A 11 -19.18 -4.33 -12.77
CA PRO A 11 -19.53 -5.68 -12.36
C PRO A 11 -18.36 -6.68 -12.51
N GLY A 12 -17.90 -7.23 -11.38
CA GLY A 12 -16.78 -8.18 -11.33
C GLY A 12 -15.38 -7.57 -11.37
N ARG A 13 -15.25 -6.24 -11.30
CA ARG A 13 -13.97 -5.53 -11.20
C ARG A 13 -13.94 -4.61 -10.01
N PHE A 14 -12.84 -4.67 -9.29
CA PHE A 14 -12.67 -3.99 -8.02
C PHE A 14 -11.41 -3.13 -8.05
N SER A 15 -11.45 -2.05 -7.27
CA SER A 15 -10.31 -1.18 -7.01
C SER A 15 -10.18 -0.98 -5.51
N LEU A 16 -8.97 -1.20 -4.99
CA LEU A 16 -8.54 -0.84 -3.65
C LEU A 16 -7.85 0.51 -3.72
N LEU A 17 -8.43 1.51 -3.05
CA LEU A 17 -7.95 2.89 -3.10
C LEU A 17 -7.48 3.35 -1.71
N LEU A 18 -6.37 4.10 -1.67
CA LEU A 18 -5.92 4.81 -0.48
C LEU A 18 -5.51 6.23 -0.88
N HIS A 19 -6.14 7.24 -0.27
CA HIS A 19 -5.76 8.64 -0.49
C HIS A 19 -4.45 8.94 0.25
N ALA A 20 -3.43 9.31 -0.50
CA ALA A 20 -2.12 9.69 0.00
C ALA A 20 -2.20 11.02 0.79
N GLY A 21 -1.28 11.23 1.74
CA GLY A 21 -1.32 12.41 2.62
C GLY A 21 -2.55 12.50 3.54
N THR A 22 -3.26 11.39 3.77
CA THR A 22 -4.39 11.33 4.70
C THR A 22 -4.27 10.25 5.79
N THR A 23 -3.12 9.59 5.89
CA THR A 23 -2.88 8.47 6.81
C THR A 23 -2.25 8.93 8.12
N PRO A 24 -2.42 8.18 9.22
CA PRO A 24 -1.72 8.44 10.49
C PRO A 24 -0.21 8.51 10.40
N VAL A 25 0.38 7.82 9.44
CA VAL A 25 1.83 7.64 9.33
C VAL A 25 2.47 8.63 8.37
N ASP A 26 1.74 9.54 7.74
CA ASP A 26 2.30 10.45 6.74
C ASP A 26 3.48 11.26 7.27
N ALA A 27 3.34 11.88 8.45
CA ALA A 27 4.42 12.64 9.07
C ALA A 27 5.64 11.76 9.41
N LEU A 28 5.41 10.49 9.78
CA LEU A 28 6.50 9.54 10.00
C LEU A 28 7.19 9.16 8.69
N VAL A 29 6.44 8.95 7.61
CA VAL A 29 7.00 8.64 6.30
C VAL A 29 7.92 9.78 5.83
N GLU A 30 7.49 11.04 5.99
CA GLU A 30 8.32 12.22 5.76
C GLU A 30 9.57 12.25 6.65
N GLU A 31 9.43 11.96 7.95
CA GLU A 31 10.56 11.86 8.89
C GLU A 31 11.56 10.76 8.52
N LEU A 32 11.11 9.70 7.86
CA LEU A 32 11.93 8.60 7.35
C LEU A 32 12.57 8.92 5.99
N GLY A 33 12.29 10.10 5.43
CA GLY A 33 12.91 10.57 4.19
C GLY A 33 12.13 10.22 2.92
N HIS A 34 10.86 9.85 3.06
CA HIS A 34 9.99 9.44 1.96
C HIS A 34 8.82 10.40 1.74
N GLU A 35 8.30 10.47 0.51
CA GLU A 35 7.06 11.20 0.22
C GLU A 35 5.84 10.26 0.36
N PRO A 36 4.85 10.55 1.22
CA PRO A 36 3.70 9.66 1.44
C PRO A 36 2.65 9.71 0.30
N ASN A 37 3.10 9.66 -0.95
CA ASN A 37 2.30 9.72 -2.18
C ASN A 37 1.85 8.32 -2.65
N GLY A 38 1.06 8.25 -3.73
CA GLY A 38 0.53 6.96 -4.20
C GLY A 38 1.60 5.96 -4.66
N TYR A 39 2.73 6.43 -5.19
CA TYR A 39 3.85 5.58 -5.62
C TYR A 39 4.56 4.96 -4.42
N PHE A 40 4.75 5.73 -3.34
CA PHE A 40 5.28 5.20 -2.08
C PHE A 40 4.39 4.07 -1.55
N TRP A 41 3.08 4.29 -1.56
CA TRP A 41 2.10 3.30 -1.14
C TRP A 41 2.06 2.06 -2.06
N GLU A 42 2.36 2.19 -3.36
CA GLU A 42 2.61 1.03 -4.23
C GLU A 42 3.85 0.25 -3.77
N GLY A 43 4.96 0.95 -3.48
CA GLY A 43 6.16 0.32 -2.92
C GLY A 43 5.87 -0.45 -1.63
N VAL A 44 5.08 0.15 -0.72
CA VAL A 44 4.60 -0.51 0.51
C VAL A 44 3.76 -1.75 0.19
N ALA A 45 2.82 -1.65 -0.75
CA ALA A 45 1.98 -2.78 -1.15
C ALA A 45 2.80 -3.93 -1.72
N ARG A 46 3.74 -3.65 -2.64
CA ARG A 46 4.65 -4.64 -3.22
C ARG A 46 5.50 -5.31 -2.15
N ARG A 47 6.00 -4.52 -1.19
CA ARG A 47 6.80 -5.02 -0.08
C ARG A 47 6.01 -5.99 0.78
N LEU A 48 4.80 -5.62 1.19
CA LEU A 48 3.91 -6.45 1.99
C LEU A 48 3.55 -7.76 1.28
N VAL A 49 3.25 -7.71 -0.02
CA VAL A 49 3.01 -8.93 -0.81
C VAL A 49 4.25 -9.82 -0.81
N ALA A 50 5.44 -9.27 -1.09
CA ALA A 50 6.66 -10.06 -1.15
C ALA A 50 7.06 -10.69 0.20
N THR A 51 6.80 -10.03 1.33
CA THR A 51 7.30 -10.46 2.64
C THR A 51 6.26 -11.09 3.57
N GLU A 52 4.99 -10.70 3.46
CA GLU A 52 3.91 -11.15 4.37
C GLU A 52 2.92 -12.10 3.68
N ASP A 53 2.58 -11.88 2.41
CA ASP A 53 1.68 -12.79 1.67
C ASP A 53 2.04 -12.91 0.17
N PRO A 54 3.03 -13.75 -0.18
CA PRO A 54 3.43 -13.97 -1.57
C PRO A 54 2.34 -14.63 -2.43
N SER A 55 1.26 -15.15 -1.82
CA SER A 55 0.16 -15.75 -2.58
C SER A 55 -0.68 -14.70 -3.34
N LEU A 56 -0.50 -13.41 -3.01
CA LEU A 56 -1.16 -12.29 -3.68
C LEU A 56 -0.44 -11.84 -4.95
N GLU A 57 0.77 -12.33 -5.21
CA GLU A 57 1.54 -11.97 -6.41
C GLU A 57 0.75 -12.22 -7.70
N ASN A 58 0.77 -11.24 -8.60
CA ASN A 58 0.11 -11.27 -9.91
C ASN A 58 -1.43 -11.44 -9.89
N ARG A 59 -2.10 -11.22 -8.75
CA ARG A 59 -3.57 -11.31 -8.64
C ARG A 59 -4.31 -10.00 -8.95
N PHE A 60 -3.59 -8.88 -8.99
CA PHE A 60 -4.08 -7.55 -9.30
C PHE A 60 -2.96 -6.71 -9.93
N ASN A 61 -3.33 -5.57 -10.51
CA ASN A 61 -2.40 -4.58 -11.05
C ASN A 61 -2.40 -3.33 -10.17
N TYR A 62 -1.35 -2.52 -10.30
CA TYR A 62 -1.23 -1.22 -9.65
C TYR A 62 -1.35 -0.10 -10.70
N ASP A 63 -1.93 1.03 -10.30
CA ASP A 63 -2.04 2.25 -11.11
C ASP A 63 -2.12 3.49 -10.19
N PRO A 64 -1.08 3.76 -9.39
CA PRO A 64 -1.08 4.88 -8.46
C PRO A 64 -0.97 6.22 -9.19
N GLU A 65 -1.45 7.25 -8.52
CA GLU A 65 -1.25 8.65 -8.85
C GLU A 65 -0.62 9.37 -7.64
N GLY A 66 -0.11 10.59 -7.82
CA GLY A 66 0.57 11.31 -6.73
C GLY A 66 -0.28 11.47 -5.47
N ASP A 67 -1.59 11.64 -5.59
CA ASP A 67 -2.50 11.80 -4.46
C ASP A 67 -3.23 10.51 -4.04
N MET A 68 -3.00 9.39 -4.74
CA MET A 68 -3.78 8.17 -4.55
C MET A 68 -3.01 6.91 -4.91
N PHE A 69 -2.96 5.95 -3.98
CA PHE A 69 -2.68 4.58 -4.34
C PHE A 69 -3.92 3.90 -4.93
N CYS A 70 -3.71 3.10 -5.99
CA CYS A 70 -4.73 2.24 -6.57
C CYS A 70 -4.14 0.86 -6.90
N ALA A 71 -4.81 -0.19 -6.44
CA ALA A 71 -4.68 -1.54 -6.98
C ALA A 71 -6.04 -1.99 -7.53
N TYR A 72 -6.06 -2.72 -8.65
CA TYR A 72 -7.31 -3.12 -9.30
C TYR A 72 -7.21 -4.51 -9.95
N GLY A 73 -8.36 -5.16 -10.07
CA GLY A 73 -8.44 -6.51 -10.63
C GLY A 73 -9.84 -7.13 -10.52
N GLU A 74 -9.92 -8.40 -10.88
CA GLU A 74 -11.16 -9.20 -10.81
C GLU A 74 -11.20 -10.06 -9.53
N ASP A 75 -10.08 -10.17 -8.83
CA ASP A 75 -9.93 -10.97 -7.62
C ASP A 75 -10.22 -10.15 -6.35
N GLN A 76 -11.51 -10.07 -6.01
CA GLN A 76 -11.97 -9.31 -4.84
C GLN A 76 -11.25 -9.73 -3.56
N ALA A 77 -11.12 -11.04 -3.33
CA ALA A 77 -10.54 -11.58 -2.10
C ALA A 77 -9.05 -11.22 -1.97
N ALA A 78 -8.30 -11.22 -3.08
CA ALA A 78 -6.91 -10.79 -3.08
C ALA A 78 -6.77 -9.28 -2.76
N LEU A 79 -7.67 -8.44 -3.29
CA LEU A 79 -7.68 -7.01 -3.00
C LEU A 79 -8.13 -6.70 -1.56
N GLU A 80 -9.05 -7.48 -0.99
CA GLU A 80 -9.43 -7.40 0.42
C GLU A 80 -8.24 -7.74 1.32
N ALA A 81 -7.53 -8.84 1.05
CA ALA A 81 -6.35 -9.24 1.80
C ALA A 81 -5.24 -8.18 1.74
N LEU A 82 -4.98 -7.60 0.55
CA LEU A 82 -4.05 -6.49 0.41
C LEU A 82 -4.50 -5.28 1.25
N GLY A 83 -5.80 -4.96 1.23
CA GLY A 83 -6.37 -3.87 2.01
C GLY A 83 -6.13 -4.01 3.51
N GLU A 84 -6.25 -5.22 4.05
CA GLU A 84 -5.96 -5.50 5.46
C GLU A 84 -4.48 -5.29 5.81
N LEU A 85 -3.56 -5.80 4.98
CA LEU A 85 -2.12 -5.61 5.16
C LEU A 85 -1.75 -4.12 5.15
N MET A 86 -2.25 -3.39 4.15
CA MET A 86 -2.01 -1.95 4.00
C MET A 86 -2.61 -1.15 5.16
N ALA A 87 -3.83 -1.47 5.61
CA ALA A 87 -4.44 -0.82 6.76
C ALA A 87 -3.59 -1.04 8.03
N GLY A 88 -3.03 -2.24 8.21
CA GLY A 88 -2.19 -2.57 9.35
C GLY A 88 -0.93 -1.70 9.46
N VAL A 89 -0.31 -1.30 8.34
CA VAL A 89 0.86 -0.40 8.37
C VAL A 89 0.46 1.08 8.35
N ALA A 90 -0.64 1.44 7.67
CA ALA A 90 -1.13 2.81 7.63
C ALA A 90 -1.59 3.31 9.00
N MET A 91 -2.04 2.42 9.89
CA MET A 91 -2.51 2.79 11.24
C MET A 91 -1.47 2.58 12.35
N ASP A 92 -0.29 2.04 12.05
CA ASP A 92 0.70 1.68 13.05
C ASP A 92 2.10 2.19 12.67
N SER A 93 2.51 3.29 13.31
CA SER A 93 3.83 3.90 13.16
C SER A 93 4.99 2.93 13.42
N SER A 94 4.83 1.98 14.35
CA SER A 94 5.88 1.01 14.67
C SER A 94 6.04 -0.03 13.54
N ARG A 95 4.91 -0.48 12.96
CA ARG A 95 4.96 -1.36 11.79
C ARG A 95 5.51 -0.63 10.57
N MET A 96 5.08 0.61 10.30
CA MET A 96 5.63 1.42 9.20
C MET A 96 7.15 1.60 9.33
N ARG A 97 7.64 1.97 10.52
CA ARG A 97 9.09 2.10 10.77
C ARG A 97 9.84 0.79 10.54
N SER A 98 9.28 -0.33 10.98
CA SER A 98 9.88 -1.64 10.81
C SER A 98 9.93 -2.07 9.34
N LEU A 99 8.88 -1.75 8.58
CA LEU A 99 8.80 -2.02 7.15
C LEU A 99 9.86 -1.22 6.37
N VAL A 100 9.95 0.08 6.61
CA VAL A 100 10.96 0.94 5.95
C VAL A 100 12.38 0.50 6.33
N ALA A 101 12.65 0.26 7.61
CA ALA A 101 13.97 -0.21 8.05
C ALA A 101 14.37 -1.57 7.43
N ALA A 102 13.40 -2.47 7.23
CA ALA A 102 13.66 -3.74 6.54
C ALA A 102 13.94 -3.53 5.04
N ALA A 103 13.24 -2.59 4.41
CA ALA A 103 13.47 -2.21 3.01
C ALA A 103 14.86 -1.60 2.81
N ASP A 104 15.28 -0.71 3.69
CA ASP A 104 16.64 -0.15 3.65
C ASP A 104 17.71 -1.23 3.81
N ALA A 105 17.47 -2.20 4.70
CA ALA A 105 18.44 -3.26 5.02
C ALA A 105 18.71 -4.22 3.86
N ASP A 106 17.75 -4.41 2.94
CA ASP A 106 17.92 -5.23 1.74
C ASP A 106 18.01 -4.44 0.43
N GLY A 107 18.07 -3.11 0.52
CA GLY A 107 18.28 -2.21 -0.62
C GLY A 107 17.06 -2.06 -1.52
N PHE A 108 15.85 -2.31 -0.99
CA PHE A 108 14.61 -1.98 -1.67
C PHE A 108 14.44 -0.46 -1.75
N ILE A 109 14.11 0.05 -2.93
CA ILE A 109 13.92 1.48 -3.18
C ILE A 109 12.43 1.74 -3.37
N PHE A 110 11.86 2.62 -2.55
CA PHE A 110 10.52 3.15 -2.77
C PHE A 110 10.56 4.14 -3.94
N ASP A 111 9.50 4.12 -4.76
CA ASP A 111 9.26 5.15 -5.77
C ASP A 111 8.39 6.21 -5.09
N ASP A 112 8.92 7.40 -4.86
CA ASP A 112 8.30 8.45 -4.07
C ASP A 112 8.75 9.85 -4.49
#